data_AF-A0A842MBM8-F1
#
_entry.id   AF-A0A842MBM8-F1
#
_cell.length_a   1.000
_cell.length_b   1.000
_cell.length_c   1.000
_cell.angle_alpha   90.00
_cell.angle_beta   90.00
_cell.angle_gamma   90.00
#
_symmetry.space_group_name_H-M   'P 1'
#
loop_
_entity.id
_entity.type
_entity.pdbx_description
1 polymer ?
#
loop_
_entity_poly.entity_id
_entity_poly.type
_entity_poly.pdbx_seq_one_letter_code
_entity_poly.pdbx_strand_id
1 'polypeptide(L)'
;MIGISADFDPLHKGHVKLIEKGREIAEKTGSKLVIYLNKDYSANHAPFFASYKAREKMALKAGADKVIPIEGLHYRLTLAYTVPIRIAMMIEDGVTDYVDAANVPPKIIKKEAEYFAKRGIFSGIPAKLPNRNVIRWFAVNEFFQEKYNRKMKFHIIPELKENGSKISGREIRKKIIENNLKITEDVAKLLPENTIKILERELKNRKAPGKRNFNLIKDKMNKLSRADLLEIAYLNAKLINSIIKWRPYNTENQIWATFRRAGYGPVLTRLALSSMEMNVTRREVYNLIGYYEKKGWIPPDQKRERIIQRAWFVSKSVEKGYTSKKAHEMFIEHPRPLDGLEKSFKAGISLKKSEIGRLKEGKEAKIYVKENDIISCQIRDGMKIKSPLILPGVMATYLRLIIDSHFIPFNGKLIKENESFKVQISIG
;
A
#
# COMPACT_ATOMS: atom_id res chain seq x y z
N MET A 1 -25.18 -12.51 5.42
CA MET A 1 -24.54 -12.71 4.09
C MET A 1 -23.23 -13.46 4.26
N ILE A 2 -22.79 -14.20 3.24
CA ILE A 2 -21.50 -14.90 3.21
C ILE A 2 -20.53 -14.13 2.32
N GLY A 3 -19.34 -13.79 2.82
CA GLY A 3 -18.36 -12.95 2.14
C GLY A 3 -17.12 -13.72 1.68
N ILE A 4 -16.61 -13.37 0.50
CA ILE A 4 -15.27 -13.74 0.03
C ILE A 4 -14.61 -12.48 -0.52
N SER A 5 -13.37 -12.18 -0.12
CA SER A 5 -12.58 -11.16 -0.82
C SER A 5 -11.56 -11.77 -1.76
N ALA A 6 -11.52 -11.28 -3.00
CA ALA A 6 -10.65 -11.85 -4.01
C ALA A 6 -10.16 -10.85 -5.06
N ASP A 7 -9.13 -11.28 -5.78
CA ASP A 7 -8.71 -10.70 -7.06
C ASP A 7 -9.35 -11.43 -8.25
N PHE A 8 -9.54 -12.76 -8.15
CA PHE A 8 -9.99 -13.67 -9.21
C PHE A 8 -9.35 -13.39 -10.59
N ASP A 9 -8.01 -13.43 -10.63
CA ASP A 9 -7.23 -12.98 -11.77
C ASP A 9 -6.35 -14.09 -12.40
N PRO A 10 -6.91 -15.04 -13.16
CA PRO A 10 -8.33 -15.28 -13.38
C PRO A 10 -8.98 -16.19 -12.31
N LEU A 11 -10.29 -16.39 -12.41
CA LEU A 11 -11.01 -17.35 -11.57
C LEU A 11 -10.65 -18.80 -11.97
N HIS A 12 -9.83 -19.48 -11.17
CA HIS A 12 -9.43 -20.88 -11.37
C HIS A 12 -10.20 -21.85 -10.46
N LYS A 13 -10.03 -23.17 -10.66
CA LYS A 13 -10.73 -24.22 -9.89
C LYS A 13 -10.53 -24.12 -8.37
N GLY A 14 -9.36 -23.66 -7.91
CA GLY A 14 -9.16 -23.37 -6.48
C GLY A 14 -10.10 -22.29 -5.93
N HIS A 15 -10.46 -21.27 -6.72
CA HIS A 15 -11.47 -20.27 -6.32
C HIS A 15 -12.88 -20.83 -6.36
N VAL A 16 -13.17 -21.77 -7.27
CA VAL A 16 -14.47 -22.46 -7.29
C VAL A 16 -14.70 -23.20 -5.98
N LYS A 17 -13.68 -23.83 -5.38
CA LYS A 17 -13.82 -24.46 -4.05
C LYS A 17 -14.21 -23.48 -2.94
N LEU A 18 -13.72 -22.25 -2.99
CA LEU A 18 -14.15 -21.19 -2.06
C LEU A 18 -15.62 -20.84 -2.28
N ILE A 19 -16.03 -20.70 -3.54
CA ILE A 19 -17.40 -20.34 -3.92
C ILE A 19 -18.37 -21.48 -3.57
N GLU A 20 -18.04 -22.74 -3.88
CA GLU A 20 -18.79 -23.93 -3.48
C GLU A 20 -19.02 -23.95 -1.96
N LYS A 21 -17.96 -23.73 -1.16
CA LYS A 21 -18.11 -23.68 0.30
C LYS A 21 -18.99 -22.52 0.76
N GLY A 22 -18.83 -21.34 0.14
CA GLY A 22 -19.69 -20.19 0.41
C GLY A 22 -21.16 -20.47 0.08
N ARG A 23 -21.42 -21.20 -1.01
CA ARG A 23 -22.76 -21.62 -1.44
C ARG A 23 -23.41 -22.61 -0.50
N GLU A 24 -22.66 -23.62 -0.07
CA GLU A 24 -23.12 -24.59 0.93
C GLU A 24 -23.60 -23.88 2.21
N ILE A 25 -22.85 -22.89 2.70
CA ILE A 25 -23.23 -22.12 3.88
C ILE A 25 -24.42 -21.21 3.60
N ALA A 26 -24.42 -20.54 2.44
CA ALA A 26 -25.50 -19.65 2.01
C ALA A 26 -26.85 -20.39 1.95
N GLU A 27 -26.88 -21.59 1.36
CA GLU A 27 -28.08 -22.43 1.26
C GLU A 27 -28.56 -22.92 2.63
N LYS A 28 -27.64 -23.36 3.49
CA LYS A 28 -27.97 -23.79 4.87
C LYS A 28 -28.54 -22.67 5.73
N THR A 29 -28.22 -21.41 5.43
CA THR A 29 -28.58 -20.25 6.25
C THR A 29 -29.60 -19.33 5.59
N GLY A 30 -30.09 -19.66 4.39
CA GLY A 30 -30.94 -18.78 3.59
C GLY A 30 -30.28 -17.43 3.23
N SER A 31 -28.94 -17.39 3.18
CA SER A 31 -28.15 -16.18 2.93
C SER A 31 -27.70 -16.07 1.47
N LYS A 32 -27.20 -14.88 1.09
CA LYS A 32 -26.52 -14.65 -0.20
C LYS A 32 -25.00 -14.77 -0.07
N LEU A 33 -24.35 -15.34 -1.09
CA LEU A 33 -22.90 -15.33 -1.28
C LEU A 33 -22.47 -14.09 -2.06
N VAL A 34 -21.60 -13.30 -1.45
CA VAL A 34 -21.13 -12.01 -1.97
C VAL A 34 -19.61 -12.01 -2.13
N ILE A 35 -19.14 -11.63 -3.32
CA ILE A 35 -17.72 -11.51 -3.62
C ILE A 35 -17.30 -10.05 -3.61
N TYR A 36 -16.38 -9.69 -2.72
CA TYR A 36 -15.73 -8.37 -2.68
C TYR A 36 -14.51 -8.38 -3.60
N LEU A 37 -14.71 -7.94 -4.83
CA LEU A 37 -13.76 -8.09 -5.93
C LEU A 37 -13.01 -6.79 -6.20
N ASN A 38 -11.67 -6.85 -6.18
CA ASN A 38 -10.84 -5.70 -6.49
C ASN A 38 -11.01 -5.23 -7.96
N LYS A 39 -11.27 -3.94 -8.17
CA LYS A 39 -11.57 -3.38 -9.50
C LYS A 39 -10.35 -2.83 -10.23
N ASP A 40 -9.64 -1.89 -9.60
CA ASP A 40 -8.62 -1.08 -10.29
C ASP A 40 -7.26 -1.78 -10.38
N TYR A 41 -6.76 -2.25 -9.23
CA TYR A 41 -5.48 -2.92 -9.10
C TYR A 41 -5.61 -4.12 -8.16
N SER A 42 -4.80 -5.15 -8.42
CA SER A 42 -4.72 -6.35 -7.58
C SER A 42 -4.17 -6.05 -6.18
N ALA A 43 -4.33 -7.00 -5.26
CA ALA A 43 -3.70 -6.94 -3.94
C ALA A 43 -2.16 -6.83 -3.98
N ASN A 44 -1.55 -7.19 -5.12
CA ASN A 44 -0.12 -7.01 -5.40
C ASN A 44 0.19 -5.73 -6.19
N HIS A 45 -0.75 -4.78 -6.23
CA HIS A 45 -0.63 -3.47 -6.84
C HIS A 45 -0.32 -3.49 -8.34
N ALA A 46 -0.77 -4.52 -9.06
CA ALA A 46 -0.59 -4.64 -10.51
C ALA A 46 -1.94 -4.55 -11.25
N PRO A 47 -1.97 -4.06 -12.49
CA PRO A 47 -3.12 -4.22 -13.37
C PRO A 47 -3.56 -5.68 -13.43
N PHE A 48 -4.86 -5.91 -13.52
CA PHE A 48 -5.41 -7.24 -13.68
C PHE A 48 -5.13 -7.80 -15.07
N PHE A 49 -5.04 -9.12 -15.17
CA PHE A 49 -4.97 -9.81 -16.45
C PHE A 49 -6.23 -9.63 -17.26
N ALA A 50 -7.39 -9.86 -16.63
CA ALA A 50 -8.69 -9.66 -17.23
C ALA A 50 -9.41 -8.46 -16.60
N SER A 51 -10.25 -7.80 -17.41
CA SER A 51 -11.04 -6.65 -16.96
C SER A 51 -11.91 -6.99 -15.74
N TYR A 52 -12.27 -5.98 -14.93
CA TYR A 52 -13.20 -6.18 -13.82
C TYR A 52 -14.50 -6.85 -14.27
N LYS A 53 -15.07 -6.41 -15.40
CA LYS A 53 -16.30 -6.99 -15.96
C LYS A 53 -16.16 -8.45 -16.35
N ALA A 54 -15.01 -8.86 -16.88
CA ALA A 54 -14.73 -10.26 -17.14
C ALA A 54 -14.68 -11.09 -15.85
N ARG A 55 -13.93 -10.60 -14.84
CA ARG A 55 -13.78 -11.30 -13.54
C ARG A 55 -15.08 -11.36 -12.73
N GLU A 56 -15.87 -10.29 -12.76
CA GLU A 56 -17.23 -10.22 -12.22
C GLU A 56 -18.12 -11.30 -12.86
N LYS A 57 -18.12 -11.38 -14.20
CA LYS A 57 -18.88 -12.40 -14.93
C LYS A 57 -18.42 -13.83 -14.61
N MET A 58 -17.11 -14.04 -14.43
CA MET A 58 -16.57 -15.34 -13.99
C MET A 58 -17.11 -15.71 -12.60
N ALA A 59 -17.08 -14.78 -11.64
CA ALA A 59 -17.55 -15.01 -10.28
C ALA A 59 -19.04 -15.36 -10.23
N LEU A 60 -19.88 -14.60 -10.94
CA LEU A 60 -21.32 -14.86 -11.03
C LEU A 60 -21.60 -16.24 -11.65
N LYS A 61 -20.93 -16.57 -12.76
CA LYS A 61 -21.07 -17.89 -13.40
C LYS A 61 -20.51 -19.06 -12.58
N ALA A 62 -19.63 -18.77 -11.61
CA ALA A 62 -19.11 -19.77 -10.69
C ALA A 62 -20.03 -19.99 -9.47
N GLY A 63 -21.09 -19.19 -9.32
CA GLY A 63 -22.11 -19.37 -8.27
C GLY A 63 -22.28 -18.18 -7.34
N ALA A 64 -21.51 -17.09 -7.46
CA ALA A 64 -21.76 -15.91 -6.62
C ALA A 64 -23.13 -15.29 -6.89
N ASP A 65 -23.87 -14.89 -5.84
CA ASP A 65 -25.14 -14.16 -5.99
C ASP A 65 -24.91 -12.68 -6.32
N LYS A 66 -23.85 -12.10 -5.76
CA LYS A 66 -23.49 -10.69 -5.94
C LYS A 66 -21.98 -10.50 -5.97
N VAL A 67 -21.54 -9.52 -6.74
CA VAL A 67 -20.16 -9.03 -6.73
C VAL A 67 -20.19 -7.55 -6.33
N ILE A 68 -19.36 -7.18 -5.36
CA ILE A 68 -19.19 -5.80 -4.89
C ILE A 68 -17.79 -5.34 -5.26
N PRO A 69 -17.63 -4.23 -6.00
CA PRO A 69 -16.32 -3.73 -6.37
C PRO A 69 -15.61 -3.12 -5.17
N ILE A 70 -14.31 -3.42 -5.03
CA ILE A 70 -13.40 -2.68 -4.16
C ILE A 70 -12.57 -1.74 -5.04
N GLU A 71 -12.82 -0.44 -4.87
CA GLU A 71 -12.27 0.62 -5.71
C GLU A 71 -11.36 1.54 -4.89
N GLY A 72 -10.37 2.12 -5.55
CA GLY A 72 -9.55 3.20 -5.02
C GLY A 72 -8.50 2.79 -3.97
N LEU A 73 -8.44 1.52 -3.55
CA LEU A 73 -7.53 1.12 -2.47
C LEU A 73 -6.14 0.71 -2.96
N HIS A 74 -6.04 -0.23 -3.91
CA HIS A 74 -4.79 -0.95 -4.16
C HIS A 74 -3.72 -0.21 -4.97
N TYR A 75 -3.97 1.00 -5.46
CA TYR A 75 -2.92 1.90 -5.96
C TYR A 75 -2.54 3.00 -4.96
N ARG A 76 -3.22 3.03 -3.80
CA ARG A 76 -3.04 4.03 -2.72
C ARG A 76 -2.61 3.45 -1.39
N LEU A 77 -2.88 2.17 -1.12
CA LEU A 77 -2.75 1.57 0.20
C LEU A 77 -2.16 0.17 0.11
N THR A 78 -1.30 -0.17 1.07
CA THR A 78 -0.79 -1.53 1.27
C THR A 78 -1.87 -2.44 1.88
N LEU A 79 -1.66 -3.76 1.80
CA LEU A 79 -2.54 -4.74 2.45
C LEU A 79 -2.73 -4.51 3.96
N ALA A 80 -1.77 -3.88 4.62
CA ALA A 80 -1.88 -3.55 6.03
C ALA A 80 -3.08 -2.65 6.31
N TYR A 81 -3.40 -1.72 5.40
CA TYR A 81 -4.55 -0.81 5.48
C TYR A 81 -5.79 -1.35 4.75
N THR A 82 -5.63 -2.00 3.60
CA THR A 82 -6.82 -2.42 2.83
C THR A 82 -7.57 -3.57 3.49
N VAL A 83 -6.90 -4.45 4.25
CA VAL A 83 -7.56 -5.56 4.97
C VAL A 83 -8.53 -5.03 6.03
N PRO A 84 -8.15 -4.14 6.96
CA PRO A 84 -9.09 -3.58 7.93
C PRO A 84 -10.26 -2.84 7.28
N ILE A 85 -10.01 -2.07 6.22
CA ILE A 85 -11.08 -1.41 5.46
C ILE A 85 -12.08 -2.43 4.91
N ARG A 86 -11.60 -3.52 4.28
CA ARG A 86 -12.48 -4.53 3.66
C ARG A 86 -13.26 -5.34 4.69
N ILE A 87 -12.65 -5.71 5.82
CA ILE A 87 -13.37 -6.39 6.90
C ILE A 87 -14.47 -5.49 7.45
N ALA A 88 -14.16 -4.22 7.73
CA ALA A 88 -15.15 -3.28 8.24
C ALA A 88 -16.31 -3.09 7.25
N MET A 89 -16.03 -2.92 5.95
CA MET A 89 -17.06 -2.87 4.90
C MET A 89 -17.95 -4.11 4.92
N MET A 90 -17.35 -5.31 4.96
CA MET A 90 -18.11 -6.56 5.01
C MET A 90 -19.00 -6.66 6.26
N ILE A 91 -18.49 -6.25 7.43
CA ILE A 91 -19.28 -6.23 8.66
C ILE A 91 -20.42 -5.20 8.54
N GLU A 92 -20.16 -3.99 8.07
CA GLU A 92 -21.21 -2.97 7.93
C GLU A 92 -22.26 -3.36 6.87
N ASP A 93 -21.87 -4.09 5.83
CA ASP A 93 -22.81 -4.60 4.83
C ASP A 93 -23.72 -5.72 5.38
N GLY A 94 -23.38 -6.36 6.50
CA GLY A 94 -24.15 -7.47 7.08
C GLY A 94 -23.60 -8.86 6.72
N VAL A 95 -22.31 -8.96 6.40
CA VAL A 95 -21.62 -10.25 6.30
C VAL A 95 -21.49 -10.86 7.69
N THR A 96 -21.87 -12.14 7.81
CA THR A 96 -21.85 -12.94 9.03
C THR A 96 -20.77 -14.01 8.98
N ASP A 97 -20.44 -14.48 7.78
CA ASP A 97 -19.50 -15.57 7.55
C ASP A 97 -18.52 -15.17 6.45
N TYR A 98 -17.25 -15.56 6.61
CA TYR A 98 -16.18 -15.29 5.65
C TYR A 98 -15.50 -16.59 5.24
N VAL A 99 -15.30 -16.82 3.94
CA VAL A 99 -14.64 -18.04 3.44
C VAL A 99 -13.26 -17.69 2.87
N ASP A 100 -12.25 -18.44 3.30
CA ASP A 100 -10.87 -18.34 2.79
C ASP A 100 -10.23 -19.72 2.68
N ALA A 101 -9.06 -19.80 2.04
CA ALA A 101 -8.30 -21.03 1.94
C ALA A 101 -6.89 -20.85 2.51
N ALA A 102 -6.46 -21.83 3.31
CA ALA A 102 -5.12 -21.87 3.87
C ALA A 102 -4.65 -23.30 4.12
N ASN A 103 -3.37 -23.54 3.87
CA ASN A 103 -2.72 -24.81 4.19
C ASN A 103 -2.06 -24.79 5.58
N VAL A 104 -2.77 -24.26 6.59
CA VAL A 104 -2.35 -24.25 8.00
C VAL A 104 -3.55 -24.57 8.88
N PRO A 105 -3.39 -25.37 9.96
CA PRO A 105 -4.46 -25.66 10.90
C PRO A 105 -5.14 -24.38 11.42
N PRO A 106 -6.49 -24.28 11.39
CA PRO A 106 -7.21 -23.09 11.85
C PRO A 106 -6.87 -22.66 13.28
N LYS A 107 -6.55 -23.62 14.18
CA LYS A 107 -6.13 -23.34 15.56
C LYS A 107 -4.88 -22.46 15.63
N ILE A 108 -3.89 -22.69 14.74
CA ILE A 108 -2.65 -21.90 14.70
C ILE A 108 -2.97 -20.48 14.22
N ILE A 109 -3.76 -20.36 13.15
CA ILE A 109 -4.18 -19.07 12.60
C ILE A 109 -4.90 -18.23 13.68
N LYS A 110 -5.83 -18.85 14.41
CA LYS A 110 -6.59 -18.18 15.47
C LYS A 110 -5.69 -17.72 16.62
N LYS A 111 -4.78 -18.57 17.11
CA LYS A 111 -3.84 -18.23 18.18
C LYS A 111 -2.96 -17.03 17.82
N GLU A 112 -2.37 -17.05 16.63
CA GLU A 112 -1.53 -15.94 16.14
C GLU A 112 -2.36 -14.66 15.96
N ALA A 113 -3.56 -14.77 15.40
CA ALA A 113 -4.45 -13.65 15.19
C ALA A 113 -4.86 -12.96 16.50
N GLU A 114 -5.24 -13.73 17.52
CA GLU A 114 -5.57 -13.21 18.85
C GLU A 114 -4.37 -12.50 19.51
N TYR A 115 -3.16 -13.05 19.35
CA TYR A 115 -1.93 -12.43 19.84
C TYR A 115 -1.71 -11.04 19.23
N PHE A 116 -1.80 -10.92 17.90
CA PHE A 116 -1.63 -9.64 17.21
C PHE A 116 -2.76 -8.65 17.49
N ALA A 117 -4.01 -9.14 17.57
CA ALA A 117 -5.18 -8.33 17.87
C ALA A 117 -5.08 -7.69 19.25
N LYS A 118 -4.77 -8.48 20.30
CA LYS A 118 -4.62 -7.99 21.68
C LYS A 118 -3.54 -6.92 21.83
N ARG A 119 -2.46 -7.03 21.05
CA ARG A 119 -1.35 -6.05 21.05
C ARG A 119 -1.61 -4.85 20.15
N GLY A 120 -2.66 -4.88 19.33
CA GLY A 120 -2.95 -3.84 18.36
C GLY A 120 -1.91 -3.73 17.24
N ILE A 121 -1.21 -4.83 16.89
CA ILE A 121 -0.11 -4.85 15.90
C ILE A 121 -0.56 -5.57 14.62
N PHE A 122 -0.87 -4.82 13.57
CA PHE A 122 -1.38 -5.38 12.30
C PHE A 122 -0.44 -5.14 11.12
N SER A 123 0.34 -4.06 11.19
CA SER A 123 1.38 -3.76 10.19
C SER A 123 2.65 -4.59 10.41
N GLY A 124 2.94 -4.95 11.66
CA GLY A 124 4.17 -5.63 12.09
C GLY A 124 4.15 -7.17 12.05
N ILE A 125 3.13 -7.81 11.46
CA ILE A 125 3.04 -9.27 11.37
C ILE A 125 4.23 -9.81 10.54
N PRO A 126 5.14 -10.63 11.12
CA PRO A 126 6.37 -11.05 10.47
C PRO A 126 6.16 -11.76 9.13
N ALA A 127 7.00 -11.46 8.14
CA ALA A 127 6.93 -12.07 6.81
C ALA A 127 7.18 -13.59 6.83
N LYS A 128 7.94 -14.08 7.82
CA LYS A 128 8.25 -15.50 8.02
C LYS A 128 7.08 -16.34 8.54
N LEU A 129 6.01 -15.72 9.04
CA LEU A 129 4.85 -16.45 9.53
C LEU A 129 4.09 -17.08 8.36
N PRO A 130 3.78 -18.39 8.42
CA PRO A 130 3.02 -19.05 7.38
C PRO A 130 1.61 -18.47 7.30
N ASN A 131 1.10 -18.26 6.08
CA ASN A 131 -0.20 -17.64 5.83
C ASN A 131 -0.45 -16.31 6.55
N ARG A 132 0.60 -15.48 6.70
CA ARG A 132 0.54 -14.15 7.38
C ARG A 132 -0.65 -13.28 6.95
N ASN A 133 -1.09 -13.39 5.69
CA ASN A 133 -2.21 -12.61 5.19
C ASN A 133 -3.52 -13.08 5.82
N VAL A 134 -3.76 -14.39 5.88
CA VAL A 134 -4.94 -14.98 6.55
C VAL A 134 -4.92 -14.62 8.04
N ILE A 135 -3.77 -14.73 8.71
CA ILE A 135 -3.59 -14.28 10.10
C ILE A 135 -4.00 -12.80 10.25
N ARG A 136 -3.60 -11.92 9.32
CA ARG A 136 -4.01 -10.50 9.34
C ARG A 136 -5.53 -10.35 9.23
N TRP A 137 -6.18 -11.07 8.32
CA TRP A 137 -7.65 -11.02 8.16
C TRP A 137 -8.36 -11.40 9.46
N PHE A 138 -7.93 -12.49 10.10
CA PHE A 138 -8.47 -12.92 11.40
C PHE A 138 -8.19 -11.90 12.51
N ALA A 139 -6.95 -11.42 12.65
CA ALA A 139 -6.59 -10.49 13.70
C ALA A 139 -7.44 -9.21 13.62
N VAL A 140 -7.63 -8.71 12.40
CA VAL A 140 -8.49 -7.56 12.12
C VAL A 140 -9.95 -7.83 12.46
N ASN A 141 -10.47 -9.02 12.16
CA ASN A 141 -11.84 -9.41 12.54
C ASN A 141 -12.02 -9.47 14.07
N GLU A 142 -11.01 -9.96 14.80
CA GLU A 142 -11.00 -9.93 16.27
C GLU A 142 -10.94 -8.48 16.80
N PHE A 143 -10.12 -7.62 16.21
CA PHE A 143 -10.07 -6.19 16.55
C PHE A 143 -11.43 -5.49 16.44
N PHE A 144 -12.19 -5.83 15.40
CA PHE A 144 -13.49 -5.21 15.15
C PHE A 144 -14.63 -5.71 16.04
N GLN A 145 -14.40 -6.76 16.84
CA GLN A 145 -15.41 -7.29 17.75
C GLN A 145 -15.90 -6.22 18.73
N GLU A 146 -14.99 -5.43 19.30
CA GLU A 146 -15.32 -4.36 20.25
C GLU A 146 -16.19 -3.28 19.60
N LYS A 147 -15.83 -2.84 18.38
CA LYS A 147 -16.56 -1.79 17.67
C LYS A 147 -17.98 -2.20 17.28
N TYR A 148 -18.15 -3.39 16.70
CA TYR A 148 -19.44 -3.81 16.12
C TYR A 148 -20.26 -4.73 17.01
N ASN A 149 -19.75 -5.05 18.21
CA ASN A 149 -20.32 -6.05 19.12
C ASN A 149 -20.58 -7.42 18.44
N ARG A 150 -19.79 -7.73 17.40
CA ARG A 150 -19.88 -8.96 16.63
C ARG A 150 -18.61 -9.15 15.79
N LYS A 151 -18.39 -10.38 15.36
CA LYS A 151 -17.34 -10.74 14.39
C LYS A 151 -17.87 -11.70 13.34
N MET A 152 -17.24 -11.71 12.17
CA MET A 152 -17.56 -12.71 11.15
C MET A 152 -17.04 -14.09 11.58
N LYS A 153 -17.79 -15.13 11.26
CA LYS A 153 -17.35 -16.52 11.39
C LYS A 153 -16.49 -16.90 10.20
N PHE A 154 -15.22 -17.20 10.43
CA PHE A 154 -14.30 -17.59 9.38
C PHE A 154 -14.36 -19.09 9.11
N HIS A 155 -14.44 -19.47 7.84
CA HIS A 155 -14.43 -20.83 7.34
C HIS A 155 -13.19 -21.02 6.47
N ILE A 156 -12.25 -21.83 6.95
CA ILE A 156 -10.97 -22.05 6.26
C ILE A 156 -10.99 -23.43 5.64
N ILE A 157 -10.87 -23.48 4.31
CA ILE A 157 -10.75 -24.73 3.56
C ILE A 157 -9.29 -24.98 3.13
N PRO A 158 -8.89 -26.24 2.90
CA PRO A 158 -7.60 -26.54 2.30
C PRO A 158 -7.47 -25.92 0.91
N GLU A 159 -6.26 -25.47 0.55
CA GLU A 159 -6.02 -24.95 -0.79
C GLU A 159 -5.97 -26.10 -1.80
N LEU A 160 -6.70 -25.97 -2.92
CA LEU A 160 -6.66 -26.97 -3.98
C LEU A 160 -5.27 -27.04 -4.63
N LYS A 161 -4.77 -28.27 -4.79
CA LYS A 161 -3.48 -28.57 -5.41
C LYS A 161 -3.67 -29.34 -6.72
N GLU A 162 -2.80 -29.05 -7.69
CA GLU A 162 -2.60 -29.82 -8.91
C GLU A 162 -1.11 -30.19 -9.00
N ASN A 163 -0.79 -31.45 -9.31
CA ASN A 163 0.59 -31.95 -9.38
C ASN A 163 1.42 -31.61 -8.13
N GLY A 164 0.84 -31.78 -6.95
CA GLY A 164 1.50 -31.49 -5.66
C GLY A 164 1.63 -30.00 -5.30
N SER A 165 1.25 -29.08 -6.18
CA SER A 165 1.41 -27.63 -5.99
C SER A 165 0.07 -26.89 -5.96
N LYS A 166 -0.02 -25.78 -5.21
CA LYS A 166 -1.23 -24.94 -5.19
C LYS A 166 -1.51 -24.38 -6.59
N ILE A 167 -2.77 -24.42 -7.03
CA ILE A 167 -3.18 -23.73 -8.25
C ILE A 167 -2.93 -22.22 -8.10
N SER A 168 -2.06 -21.68 -8.95
CA SER A 168 -1.59 -20.30 -8.87
C SER A 168 -2.08 -19.48 -10.07
N GLY A 169 -2.89 -18.45 -9.82
CA GLY A 169 -3.26 -17.49 -10.84
C GLY A 169 -2.05 -16.82 -11.51
N ARG A 170 -0.93 -16.64 -10.79
CA ARG A 170 0.31 -16.09 -11.38
C ARG A 170 0.89 -17.03 -12.45
N GLU A 171 0.96 -18.32 -12.16
CA GLU A 171 1.52 -19.31 -13.09
C GLU A 171 0.59 -19.50 -14.30
N ILE A 172 -0.73 -19.50 -14.08
CA ILE A 172 -1.73 -19.51 -15.16
C ILE A 172 -1.50 -18.34 -16.12
N ARG A 173 -1.42 -17.10 -15.60
CA ARG A 173 -1.19 -15.92 -16.44
C ARG A 173 0.15 -15.96 -17.16
N LYS A 174 1.20 -16.41 -16.48
CA LYS A 174 2.56 -16.53 -17.04
C LYS A 174 2.55 -17.49 -18.23
N LYS A 175 1.96 -18.69 -18.07
CA LYS A 175 1.84 -19.68 -19.15
C LYS A 175 1.06 -19.14 -20.34
N ILE A 176 -0.05 -18.43 -20.13
CA ILE A 176 -0.81 -17.81 -21.23
C ILE A 176 0.05 -16.79 -21.97
N ILE A 177 0.81 -15.95 -21.25
CA ILE A 177 1.69 -14.93 -21.87
C ILE A 177 2.82 -15.59 -22.67
N GLU A 178 3.47 -16.62 -22.12
CA GLU A 178 4.58 -17.32 -22.75
C GLU A 178 4.14 -18.13 -23.98
N ASN A 179 2.87 -18.55 -24.04
CA ASN A 179 2.29 -19.29 -25.17
C ASN A 179 1.50 -18.38 -26.13
N ASN A 180 2.03 -17.17 -26.42
CA ASN A 180 1.45 -16.25 -27.40
C ASN A 180 -0.04 -15.91 -27.14
N LEU A 181 -0.39 -15.69 -25.87
CA LEU A 181 -1.75 -15.35 -25.43
C LEU A 181 -2.79 -16.45 -25.71
N LYS A 182 -2.36 -17.72 -25.81
CA LYS A 182 -3.25 -18.88 -25.93
C LYS A 182 -3.42 -19.60 -24.61
N ILE A 183 -4.63 -20.11 -24.37
CA ILE A 183 -4.92 -21.01 -23.26
C ILE A 183 -4.58 -22.42 -23.73
N THR A 184 -3.49 -22.97 -23.22
CA THR A 184 -3.05 -24.35 -23.49
C THR A 184 -3.89 -25.35 -22.70
N GLU A 185 -3.87 -26.63 -23.09
CA GLU A 185 -4.66 -27.68 -22.43
C GLU A 185 -4.35 -27.82 -20.94
N ASP A 186 -3.08 -27.70 -20.56
CA ASP A 186 -2.66 -27.76 -19.16
C ASP A 186 -3.20 -26.57 -18.34
N VAL A 187 -3.32 -25.39 -18.95
CA VAL A 187 -3.96 -24.23 -18.31
C VAL A 187 -5.48 -24.42 -18.26
N ALA A 188 -6.09 -24.94 -19.31
CA ALA A 188 -7.53 -25.22 -19.36
C ALA A 188 -7.96 -26.19 -18.24
N LYS A 189 -7.14 -27.21 -17.93
CA LYS A 189 -7.39 -28.14 -16.81
C LYS A 189 -7.48 -27.43 -15.45
N LEU A 190 -6.88 -26.27 -15.27
CA LEU A 190 -6.90 -25.49 -14.02
C LEU A 190 -8.08 -24.52 -13.92
N LEU A 191 -8.81 -24.31 -15.02
CA LEU A 191 -9.85 -23.30 -15.14
C LEU A 191 -11.24 -23.94 -15.29
N PRO A 192 -12.31 -23.31 -14.79
CA PRO A 192 -13.66 -23.66 -15.17
C PRO A 192 -13.94 -23.30 -16.64
N GLU A 193 -14.80 -24.06 -17.32
CA GLU A 193 -15.15 -23.81 -18.73
C GLU A 193 -15.65 -22.39 -18.98
N ASN A 194 -16.49 -21.88 -18.07
CA ASN A 194 -16.99 -20.51 -18.14
C ASN A 194 -15.86 -19.48 -18.07
N THR A 195 -14.82 -19.72 -17.27
CA THR A 195 -13.64 -18.85 -17.22
C THR A 195 -12.88 -18.90 -18.53
N ILE A 196 -12.66 -20.09 -19.10
CA ILE A 196 -11.95 -20.27 -20.38
C ILE A 196 -12.64 -19.45 -21.46
N LYS A 197 -13.95 -19.65 -21.68
CA LYS A 197 -14.75 -18.93 -22.68
C LYS A 197 -14.67 -17.41 -22.51
N ILE A 198 -14.70 -16.91 -21.27
CA ILE A 198 -14.58 -15.48 -21.01
C ILE A 198 -13.18 -14.96 -21.30
N LEU A 199 -12.13 -15.68 -20.88
CA LEU A 199 -10.74 -15.28 -21.10
C LEU A 199 -10.38 -15.29 -22.58
N GLU A 200 -10.75 -16.33 -23.33
CA GLU A 200 -10.52 -16.39 -24.78
C GLU A 200 -11.13 -15.18 -25.49
N ARG A 201 -12.34 -14.77 -25.08
CA ARG A 201 -12.98 -13.56 -25.61
C ARG A 201 -12.21 -12.29 -25.24
N GLU A 202 -11.74 -12.16 -24.00
CA GLU A 202 -10.94 -10.99 -23.60
C GLU A 202 -9.59 -10.93 -24.32
N LEU A 203 -8.94 -12.07 -24.54
CA LEU A 203 -7.68 -12.19 -25.28
C LEU A 203 -7.88 -11.86 -26.77
N LYS A 204 -8.91 -12.44 -27.41
CA LYS A 204 -9.29 -12.14 -28.81
C LYS A 204 -9.57 -10.65 -29.02
N ASN A 205 -10.24 -10.02 -28.06
CA ASN A 205 -10.56 -8.59 -28.10
C ASN A 205 -9.42 -7.68 -27.64
N ARG A 206 -8.22 -8.21 -27.36
CA ARG A 206 -7.05 -7.46 -26.85
C ARG A 206 -7.33 -6.67 -25.56
N LYS A 207 -8.27 -7.15 -24.74
CA LYS A 207 -8.62 -6.61 -23.42
C LYS A 207 -7.84 -7.27 -22.28
N ALA A 208 -7.12 -8.35 -22.58
CA ALA A 208 -6.17 -9.04 -21.70
C ALA A 208 -4.84 -9.31 -22.44
N PRO A 209 -3.69 -9.27 -21.75
CA PRO A 209 -3.50 -8.85 -20.36
C PRO A 209 -3.65 -7.33 -20.18
N GLY A 210 -4.15 -6.89 -19.03
CA GLY A 210 -4.04 -5.48 -18.64
C GLY A 210 -2.57 -5.05 -18.55
N LYS A 211 -2.29 -3.82 -19.01
CA LYS A 211 -0.92 -3.28 -19.14
C LYS A 211 -0.77 -2.01 -18.31
N ARG A 212 0.46 -1.76 -17.85
CA ARG A 212 0.85 -0.47 -17.29
C ARG A 212 1.16 0.54 -18.39
N ASN A 213 0.94 1.81 -18.09
CA ASN A 213 1.42 2.93 -18.87
C ASN A 213 2.88 3.25 -18.52
N PHE A 214 3.81 2.43 -19.01
CA PHE A 214 5.24 2.65 -18.81
C PHE A 214 5.76 3.94 -19.46
N ASN A 215 5.09 4.45 -20.50
CA ASN A 215 5.47 5.72 -21.10
C ASN A 215 5.27 6.86 -20.12
N LEU A 216 4.12 6.92 -19.44
CA LEU A 216 3.85 7.90 -18.39
C LEU A 216 4.81 7.76 -17.19
N ILE A 217 5.08 6.52 -16.76
CA ILE A 217 6.02 6.27 -15.66
C ILE A 217 7.43 6.75 -16.02
N LYS A 218 7.94 6.39 -17.20
CA LYS A 218 9.25 6.84 -17.70
C LYS A 218 9.31 8.35 -17.80
N ASP A 219 8.27 8.98 -18.33
CA ASP A 219 8.18 10.43 -18.47
C ASP A 219 8.38 11.13 -17.12
N LYS A 220 7.62 10.71 -16.09
CA LYS A 220 7.76 11.23 -14.73
C LYS A 220 9.15 10.97 -14.14
N MET A 221 9.63 9.74 -14.26
CA MET A 221 10.94 9.35 -13.75
C MET A 221 12.09 10.11 -14.42
N ASN A 222 11.95 10.52 -15.68
CA ASN A 222 12.96 11.28 -16.42
C ASN A 222 12.87 12.80 -16.19
N LYS A 223 11.66 13.35 -16.04
CA LYS A 223 11.44 14.81 -16.07
C LYS A 223 11.26 15.47 -14.70
N LEU A 224 10.63 14.80 -13.74
CA LEU A 224 10.30 15.44 -12.45
C LEU A 224 11.56 15.77 -11.64
N SER A 225 11.51 16.82 -10.82
CA SER A 225 12.63 17.13 -9.92
C SER A 225 12.63 16.20 -8.70
N ARG A 226 13.72 16.20 -7.91
CA ARG A 226 13.77 15.45 -6.63
C ARG A 226 12.59 15.81 -5.72
N ALA A 227 12.25 17.10 -5.66
CA ALA A 227 11.19 17.60 -4.80
C ALA A 227 9.80 17.18 -5.32
N ASP A 228 9.56 17.26 -6.64
CA ASP A 228 8.28 16.86 -7.23
C ASP A 228 8.07 15.33 -7.16
N LEU A 229 9.15 14.53 -7.30
CA LEU A 229 9.07 13.09 -7.08
C LEU A 229 8.71 12.75 -5.62
N LEU A 230 9.14 13.56 -4.65
CA LEU A 230 8.90 13.30 -3.24
C LEU A 230 7.44 13.53 -2.83
N GLU A 231 6.68 14.30 -3.62
CA GLU A 231 5.23 14.48 -3.43
C GLU A 231 4.42 13.23 -3.77
N ILE A 232 4.96 12.37 -4.63
CA ILE A 232 4.32 11.10 -5.01
C ILE A 232 4.45 10.10 -3.85
N ALA A 233 3.34 9.44 -3.51
CA ALA A 233 3.32 8.43 -2.47
C ALA A 233 4.26 7.25 -2.79
N TYR A 234 4.82 6.66 -1.74
CA TYR A 234 5.69 5.48 -1.82
C TYR A 234 7.01 5.69 -2.56
N LEU A 235 7.42 6.94 -2.81
CA LEU A 235 8.79 7.28 -3.17
C LEU A 235 9.52 7.85 -1.95
N ASN A 236 10.56 7.15 -1.49
CA ASN A 236 11.46 7.64 -0.43
C ASN A 236 12.71 8.32 -1.00
N ALA A 237 13.48 8.96 -0.13
CA ALA A 237 14.67 9.71 -0.54
C ALA A 237 15.70 8.84 -1.29
N LYS A 238 15.95 7.63 -0.81
CA LYS A 238 16.90 6.68 -1.41
C LYS A 238 16.49 6.30 -2.84
N LEU A 239 15.21 5.99 -3.05
CA LEU A 239 14.69 5.66 -4.37
C LEU A 239 14.76 6.87 -5.30
N ILE A 240 14.36 8.05 -4.85
CA ILE A 240 14.39 9.27 -5.65
C ILE A 240 15.83 9.59 -6.10
N ASN A 241 16.80 9.51 -5.20
CA ASN A 241 18.21 9.70 -5.57
C ASN A 241 18.68 8.65 -6.59
N SER A 242 18.25 7.39 -6.43
CA SER A 242 18.51 6.35 -7.43
C SER A 242 17.87 6.69 -8.79
N ILE A 243 16.64 7.20 -8.79
CA ILE A 243 15.94 7.64 -10.00
C ILE A 243 16.73 8.73 -10.71
N ILE A 244 17.16 9.78 -10.00
CA ILE A 244 17.91 10.87 -10.63
C ILE A 244 19.23 10.38 -11.20
N LYS A 245 19.95 9.54 -10.45
CA LYS A 245 21.29 9.05 -10.83
C LYS A 245 21.29 8.24 -12.13
N TRP A 246 20.23 7.49 -12.40
CA TRP A 246 20.18 6.53 -13.52
C TRP A 246 19.31 6.99 -14.70
N ARG A 247 18.98 8.28 -14.79
CA ARG A 247 18.36 8.85 -15.98
C ARG A 247 19.31 8.79 -17.20
N PRO A 248 18.78 8.67 -18.43
CA PRO A 248 17.37 8.49 -18.77
C PRO A 248 16.93 7.01 -18.73
N TYR A 249 15.65 6.80 -18.45
CA TYR A 249 14.96 5.51 -18.51
C TYR A 249 14.32 5.28 -19.87
N ASN A 250 14.69 4.19 -20.52
CA ASN A 250 14.16 3.77 -21.82
C ASN A 250 13.35 2.48 -21.72
N THR A 251 13.73 1.56 -20.83
CA THR A 251 13.13 0.23 -20.69
C THR A 251 12.57 -0.03 -19.30
N GLU A 252 11.59 -0.94 -19.20
CA GLU A 252 11.03 -1.40 -17.93
C GLU A 252 12.11 -2.04 -17.01
N ASN A 253 13.07 -2.78 -17.57
CA ASN A 253 14.12 -3.43 -16.79
C ASN A 253 15.00 -2.44 -16.02
N GLN A 254 15.31 -1.28 -16.61
CA GLN A 254 16.06 -0.22 -15.93
C GLN A 254 15.30 0.35 -14.72
N ILE A 255 13.96 0.49 -14.86
CA ILE A 255 13.09 0.93 -13.77
C ILE A 255 13.16 -0.09 -12.64
N TRP A 256 12.89 -1.37 -12.91
CA TRP A 256 12.94 -2.41 -11.87
C TRP A 256 14.31 -2.51 -11.19
N ALA A 257 15.41 -2.38 -11.95
CA ALA A 257 16.75 -2.40 -11.39
C ALA A 257 17.00 -1.22 -10.43
N THR A 258 16.52 -0.02 -10.77
CA THR A 258 16.60 1.17 -9.91
C THR A 258 15.88 0.94 -8.58
N PHE A 259 14.65 0.44 -8.64
CA PHE A 259 13.86 0.12 -7.45
C PHE A 259 14.56 -0.91 -6.57
N ARG A 260 15.09 -2.00 -7.14
CA ARG A 260 15.83 -3.02 -6.38
C ARG A 260 17.06 -2.44 -5.69
N ARG A 261 17.86 -1.61 -6.38
CA ARG A 261 19.02 -0.91 -5.79
C ARG A 261 18.64 0.00 -4.63
N ALA A 262 17.44 0.58 -4.67
CA ALA A 262 16.89 1.38 -3.58
C ALA A 262 16.34 0.54 -2.41
N GLY A 263 16.36 -0.79 -2.50
CA GLY A 263 15.85 -1.70 -1.47
C GLY A 263 14.35 -2.00 -1.59
N TYR A 264 13.72 -1.70 -2.74
CA TYR A 264 12.30 -1.97 -2.93
C TYR A 264 12.09 -3.42 -3.38
N GLY A 265 11.32 -4.17 -2.58
CA GLY A 265 10.83 -5.48 -2.96
C GLY A 265 9.70 -5.39 -4.01
N PRO A 266 9.34 -6.50 -4.68
CA PRO A 266 8.44 -6.47 -5.83
C PRO A 266 7.06 -5.85 -5.57
N VAL A 267 6.49 -6.09 -4.39
CA VAL A 267 5.16 -5.56 -4.01
C VAL A 267 5.22 -4.04 -3.82
N LEU A 268 6.21 -3.53 -3.10
CA LEU A 268 6.36 -2.09 -2.87
C LEU A 268 6.72 -1.36 -4.18
N THR A 269 7.56 -1.96 -5.02
CA THR A 269 7.84 -1.43 -6.37
C THR A 269 6.55 -1.26 -7.17
N ARG A 270 5.67 -2.27 -7.20
CA ARG A 270 4.40 -2.18 -7.92
C ARG A 270 3.48 -1.12 -7.35
N LEU A 271 3.44 -0.95 -6.04
CA LEU A 271 2.65 0.12 -5.40
C LEU A 271 3.17 1.49 -5.84
N ALA A 272 4.46 1.75 -5.68
CA ALA A 272 5.08 3.00 -6.11
C ALA A 272 4.92 3.28 -7.62
N LEU A 273 5.05 2.26 -8.47
CA LEU A 273 4.76 2.38 -9.91
C LEU A 273 3.30 2.76 -10.17
N SER A 274 2.35 2.15 -9.44
CA SER A 274 0.92 2.47 -9.57
C SER A 274 0.61 3.87 -9.05
N SER A 275 1.27 4.30 -7.98
CA SER A 275 1.15 5.66 -7.46
C SER A 275 1.71 6.69 -8.44
N MET A 276 2.85 6.42 -9.07
CA MET A 276 3.36 7.25 -10.16
C MET A 276 2.41 7.24 -11.36
N GLU A 277 1.88 6.09 -11.77
CA GLU A 277 0.96 5.96 -12.89
C GLU A 277 -0.32 6.78 -12.65
N MET A 278 -0.88 6.70 -11.46
CA MET A 278 -2.16 7.33 -11.08
C MET A 278 -2.04 8.72 -10.44
N ASN A 279 -0.84 9.31 -10.37
CA ASN A 279 -0.58 10.60 -9.70
C ASN A 279 -0.97 10.63 -8.21
N VAL A 280 -0.82 9.50 -7.51
CA VAL A 280 -1.17 9.44 -6.08
C VAL A 280 -0.16 10.23 -5.26
N THR A 281 -0.65 11.22 -4.54
CA THR A 281 0.19 12.05 -3.65
C THR A 281 0.25 11.49 -2.23
N ARG A 282 1.29 11.86 -1.49
CA ARG A 282 1.36 11.58 -0.04
C ARG A 282 0.12 12.10 0.70
N ARG A 283 -0.29 13.34 0.39
CA ARG A 283 -1.46 14.00 1.00
C ARG A 283 -2.75 13.21 0.75
N GLU A 284 -2.93 12.69 -0.46
CA GLU A 284 -4.09 11.86 -0.82
C GLU A 284 -4.14 10.58 0.01
N VAL A 285 -3.02 9.85 0.12
CA VAL A 285 -2.94 8.63 0.95
C VAL A 285 -3.18 8.96 2.43
N TYR A 286 -2.57 10.02 2.93
CA TYR A 286 -2.76 10.49 4.30
C TYR A 286 -4.23 10.84 4.59
N ASN A 287 -4.89 11.57 3.70
CA ASN A 287 -6.30 11.92 3.84
C ASN A 287 -7.21 10.69 3.77
N LEU A 288 -6.90 9.74 2.88
CA LEU A 288 -7.65 8.49 2.77
C LEU A 288 -7.54 7.65 4.05
N ILE A 289 -6.35 7.51 4.62
CA ILE A 289 -6.18 6.84 5.92
C ILE A 289 -6.98 7.59 7.00
N GLY A 290 -6.93 8.93 7.00
CA GLY A 290 -7.67 9.76 7.94
C GLY A 290 -9.19 9.60 7.85
N TYR A 291 -9.72 9.43 6.65
CA TYR A 291 -11.14 9.14 6.43
C TYR A 291 -11.55 7.82 7.10
N TYR A 292 -10.78 6.75 6.91
CA TYR A 292 -11.06 5.45 7.52
C TYR A 292 -10.74 5.43 9.02
N GLU A 293 -9.77 6.23 9.46
CA GLU A 293 -9.45 6.41 10.88
C GLU A 293 -10.62 7.05 11.63
N LYS A 294 -11.27 8.07 11.05
CA LYS A 294 -12.50 8.68 11.60
C LYS A 294 -13.66 7.69 11.69
N LYS A 295 -13.74 6.73 10.77
CA LYS A 295 -14.70 5.62 10.85
C LYS A 295 -14.34 4.59 11.90
N GLY A 296 -13.20 4.69 12.58
CA GLY A 296 -12.72 3.66 13.49
C GLY A 296 -12.31 2.37 12.78
N TRP A 297 -12.01 2.43 11.46
CA TRP A 297 -11.61 1.25 10.68
C TRP A 297 -10.11 1.03 10.70
N ILE A 298 -9.30 2.02 11.07
CA ILE A 298 -7.84 1.89 11.06
C ILE A 298 -7.35 1.43 12.44
N PRO A 299 -6.63 0.29 12.52
CA PRO A 299 -6.04 -0.18 13.75
C PRO A 299 -5.06 0.80 14.42
N PRO A 300 -4.83 0.70 15.74
CA PRO A 300 -4.04 1.66 16.50
C PRO A 300 -2.61 1.88 15.99
N ASP A 301 -1.87 0.82 15.62
CA ASP A 301 -0.48 0.91 15.15
C ASP A 301 -0.34 1.56 13.77
N GLN A 302 -1.46 1.71 13.04
CA GLN A 302 -1.53 2.23 11.68
C GLN A 302 -2.10 3.65 11.60
N LYS A 303 -2.56 4.21 12.72
CA LYS A 303 -3.07 5.59 12.77
C LYS A 303 -2.02 6.60 12.33
N ARG A 304 -2.44 7.68 11.68
CA ARG A 304 -1.55 8.70 11.12
C ARG A 304 -0.67 9.31 12.20
N GLU A 305 -1.29 9.66 13.33
CA GLU A 305 -0.60 10.20 14.49
C GLU A 305 0.46 9.24 15.02
N ARG A 306 0.16 7.93 15.06
CA ARG A 306 1.06 6.92 15.60
C ARG A 306 2.35 6.81 14.81
N ILE A 307 2.29 7.02 13.49
CA ILE A 307 3.46 6.99 12.61
C ILE A 307 4.35 8.21 12.85
N ILE A 308 3.73 9.37 13.05
CA ILE A 308 4.42 10.62 13.37
C ILE A 308 5.08 10.51 14.76
N GLN A 309 4.34 10.03 15.75
CA GLN A 309 4.84 9.74 17.11
C GLN A 309 6.03 8.78 17.09
N ARG A 310 5.98 7.73 16.26
CA ARG A 310 7.09 6.80 16.10
C ARG A 310 8.34 7.50 15.58
N ALA A 311 8.20 8.33 14.54
CA ALA A 311 9.32 9.07 13.98
C ALA A 311 9.93 10.03 15.01
N TRP A 312 9.08 10.71 15.80
CA TRP A 312 9.51 11.59 16.88
C TRP A 312 10.26 10.83 17.97
N PHE A 313 9.67 9.74 18.48
CA PHE A 313 10.30 8.88 19.49
C PHE A 313 11.69 8.43 19.07
N VAL A 314 11.79 7.86 17.86
CA VAL A 314 13.05 7.33 17.34
C VAL A 314 14.08 8.45 17.24
N SER A 315 13.71 9.65 16.78
CA SER A 315 14.64 10.78 16.70
C SER A 315 15.18 11.20 18.07
N LYS A 316 14.33 11.23 19.11
CA LYS A 316 14.72 11.56 20.48
C LYS A 316 15.55 10.46 21.15
N SER A 317 15.28 9.20 20.85
CA SER A 317 16.09 8.08 21.35
C SER A 317 17.47 8.03 20.70
N VAL A 318 17.58 8.39 19.42
CA VAL A 318 18.88 8.44 18.72
C VAL A 318 19.79 9.51 19.32
N GLU A 319 19.24 10.67 19.71
CA GLU A 319 19.98 11.71 20.45
C GLU A 319 20.53 11.19 21.79
N LYS A 320 19.85 10.22 22.41
CA LYS A 320 20.30 9.55 23.65
C LYS A 320 21.27 8.39 23.41
N GLY A 321 21.73 8.18 22.18
CA GLY A 321 22.71 7.14 21.82
C GLY A 321 22.12 5.78 21.40
N TYR A 322 20.79 5.64 21.31
CA TYR A 322 20.19 4.39 20.80
C TYR A 322 20.28 4.30 19.28
N THR A 323 20.40 3.09 18.74
CA THR A 323 20.22 2.88 17.30
C THR A 323 18.75 3.04 16.90
N SER A 324 18.49 3.49 15.67
CA SER A 324 17.10 3.63 15.17
C SER A 324 16.31 2.32 15.24
N LYS A 325 16.98 1.17 15.04
CA LYS A 325 16.39 -0.15 15.16
C LYS A 325 15.94 -0.43 16.59
N LYS A 326 16.83 -0.22 17.57
CA LYS A 326 16.52 -0.47 18.98
C LYS A 326 15.42 0.47 19.49
N ALA A 327 15.48 1.75 19.11
CA ALA A 327 14.43 2.72 19.43
C ALA A 327 13.07 2.33 18.83
N HIS A 328 13.06 1.80 17.60
CA HIS A 328 11.83 1.31 16.98
C HIS A 328 11.21 0.12 17.75
N GLU A 329 12.04 -0.84 18.15
CA GLU A 329 11.62 -2.00 18.95
C GLU A 329 11.01 -1.55 20.30
N MET A 330 11.68 -0.62 21.00
CA MET A 330 11.17 -0.04 22.25
C MET A 330 9.79 0.61 22.08
N PHE A 331 9.57 1.35 20.99
CA PHE A 331 8.29 1.99 20.70
C PHE A 331 7.15 0.99 20.46
N ILE A 332 7.46 -0.16 19.85
CA ILE A 332 6.48 -1.23 19.59
C ILE A 332 6.14 -1.96 20.90
N GLU A 333 7.12 -2.20 21.76
CA GLU A 333 6.92 -2.92 23.02
C GLU A 333 6.11 -2.10 24.03
N HIS A 334 6.34 -0.80 24.10
CA HIS A 334 5.71 0.09 25.08
C HIS A 334 5.01 1.27 24.39
N PRO A 335 3.87 1.02 23.73
CA PRO A 335 3.20 2.06 22.98
C PRO A 335 2.53 3.08 23.93
N ARG A 336 3.20 4.20 24.19
CA ARG A 336 2.63 5.31 24.98
C ARG A 336 2.38 6.54 24.08
N PRO A 337 1.37 7.37 24.42
CA PRO A 337 1.32 8.75 23.93
C PRO A 337 2.62 9.46 24.28
N LEU A 338 3.09 10.34 23.40
CA LEU A 338 4.30 11.12 23.61
C LEU A 338 3.90 12.57 23.77
N ASP A 339 4.26 13.15 24.90
CA ASP A 339 4.16 14.59 25.10
C ASP A 339 5.18 15.31 24.23
N GLY A 340 4.86 16.56 23.86
CA GLY A 340 5.75 17.41 23.07
C GLY A 340 5.98 16.92 21.64
N LEU A 341 5.00 16.28 21.01
CA LEU A 341 5.09 15.94 19.59
C LEU A 341 5.14 17.21 18.75
N GLU A 342 6.29 17.46 18.13
CA GLU A 342 6.46 18.61 17.26
C GLU A 342 5.87 18.34 15.87
N LYS A 343 4.90 19.16 15.46
CA LYS A 343 4.29 19.10 14.11
C LYS A 343 4.69 20.29 13.25
N SER A 344 5.29 21.32 13.84
CA SER A 344 5.63 22.53 13.11
C SER A 344 6.91 23.16 13.65
N PHE A 345 7.98 23.13 12.86
CA PHE A 345 9.27 23.67 13.30
C PHE A 345 9.97 24.46 12.19
N LYS A 346 10.88 25.34 12.59
CA LYS A 346 11.62 26.22 11.70
C LYS A 346 12.97 25.63 11.35
N ALA A 347 13.34 25.70 10.08
CA ALA A 347 14.68 25.40 9.58
C ALA A 347 15.34 26.68 9.07
N GLY A 348 16.62 26.87 9.40
CA GLY A 348 17.44 27.89 8.75
C GLY A 348 17.73 27.51 7.30
N ILE A 349 18.01 28.51 6.47
CA ILE A 349 18.48 28.34 5.09
C ILE A 349 19.66 29.26 4.83
N SER A 350 20.59 28.81 4.00
CA SER A 350 21.69 29.63 3.51
C SER A 350 21.27 30.35 2.24
N LEU A 351 21.22 31.68 2.29
CA LEU A 351 20.87 32.55 1.16
C LEU A 351 22.01 33.53 0.88
N LYS A 352 22.23 33.86 -0.40
CA LYS A 352 23.12 34.96 -0.79
C LYS A 352 22.40 36.29 -0.61
N LYS A 353 23.15 37.38 -0.37
CA LYS A 353 22.58 38.74 -0.24
C LYS A 353 21.66 39.13 -1.40
N SER A 354 22.03 38.77 -2.63
CA SER A 354 21.23 39.04 -3.83
C SER A 354 19.90 38.27 -3.91
N GLU A 355 19.76 37.18 -3.16
CA GLU A 355 18.55 36.35 -3.12
C GLU A 355 17.53 36.89 -2.10
N ILE A 356 18.01 37.44 -0.98
CA ILE A 356 17.17 37.95 0.12
C ILE A 356 16.21 39.03 -0.38
N GLY A 357 16.70 40.02 -1.15
CA GLY A 357 15.87 41.12 -1.64
C GLY A 357 14.80 40.72 -2.67
N ARG A 358 14.86 39.50 -3.20
CA ARG A 358 13.93 39.01 -4.24
C ARG A 358 12.90 38.01 -3.72
N LEU A 359 13.15 37.43 -2.55
CA LEU A 359 12.28 36.45 -1.94
C LEU A 359 11.06 37.10 -1.28
N LYS A 360 9.89 36.56 -1.54
CA LYS A 360 8.66 36.94 -0.84
C LYS A 360 8.30 35.91 0.22
N GLU A 361 7.85 36.40 1.36
CA GLU A 361 7.28 35.56 2.41
C GLU A 361 6.08 34.76 1.88
N GLY A 362 5.88 33.58 2.45
CA GLY A 362 4.77 32.70 2.18
C GLY A 362 4.92 31.80 0.96
N LYS A 363 6.03 31.91 0.23
CA LYS A 363 6.35 31.05 -0.91
C LYS A 363 6.58 29.60 -0.47
N GLU A 364 6.18 28.67 -1.32
CA GLU A 364 6.42 27.26 -1.08
C GLU A 364 7.92 26.94 -1.16
N ALA A 365 8.41 26.23 -0.15
CA ALA A 365 9.74 25.67 -0.08
C ALA A 365 9.64 24.15 -0.18
N LYS A 366 9.80 23.60 -1.38
CA LYS A 366 9.69 22.15 -1.59
C LYS A 366 10.90 21.43 -1.00
N ILE A 367 10.68 20.63 0.03
CA ILE A 367 11.73 19.91 0.75
C ILE A 367 12.14 18.66 -0.04
N TYR A 368 13.43 18.31 -0.04
CA TYR A 368 13.96 17.09 -0.64
C TYR A 368 15.28 16.67 0.03
N VAL A 369 15.78 15.49 -0.30
CA VAL A 369 17.07 14.98 0.20
C VAL A 369 18.05 14.84 -0.97
N LYS A 370 19.31 15.29 -0.79
CA LYS A 370 20.42 15.11 -1.74
C LYS A 370 21.11 13.75 -1.57
N GLU A 371 22.09 13.43 -2.42
CA GLU A 371 22.79 12.14 -2.41
C GLU A 371 23.67 11.92 -1.17
N ASN A 372 24.11 12.99 -0.52
CA ASN A 372 24.86 12.98 0.73
C ASN A 372 23.95 13.08 1.97
N ASP A 373 22.70 12.65 1.85
CA ASP A 373 21.66 12.69 2.90
C ASP A 373 21.33 14.09 3.45
N ILE A 374 21.86 15.16 2.86
CA ILE A 374 21.53 16.54 3.24
C ILE A 374 20.09 16.84 2.85
N ILE A 375 19.29 17.21 3.85
CA ILE A 375 17.94 17.74 3.66
C ILE A 375 18.06 19.17 3.12
N SER A 376 17.39 19.46 2.02
CA SER A 376 17.43 20.75 1.32
C SER A 376 16.02 21.19 0.96
N CYS A 377 15.85 22.48 0.66
CA CYS A 377 14.63 22.99 0.06
C CYS A 377 14.90 23.58 -1.33
N GLN A 378 13.85 23.58 -2.15
CA GLN A 378 13.80 24.26 -3.44
C GLN A 378 12.67 25.30 -3.39
N ILE A 379 13.01 26.57 -3.60
CA ILE A 379 12.05 27.67 -3.65
C ILE A 379 12.03 28.21 -5.09
N ARG A 380 10.84 28.52 -5.61
CA ARG A 380 10.67 29.18 -6.92
C ARG A 380 9.93 30.49 -6.71
N ASP A 381 10.61 31.60 -6.93
CA ASP A 381 10.02 32.95 -6.87
C ASP A 381 10.79 33.88 -7.81
N GLY A 382 10.41 33.92 -9.09
CA GLY A 382 11.16 34.58 -10.17
C GLY A 382 12.53 33.96 -10.47
N MET A 383 13.12 33.24 -9.51
CA MET A 383 14.35 32.46 -9.61
C MET A 383 14.21 31.15 -8.83
N LYS A 384 15.07 30.18 -9.16
CA LYS A 384 15.11 28.87 -8.49
C LYS A 384 16.25 28.84 -7.48
N ILE A 385 15.90 28.83 -6.19
CA ILE A 385 16.86 28.73 -5.09
C ILE A 385 16.88 27.29 -4.57
N LYS A 386 18.08 26.76 -4.31
CA LYS A 386 18.27 25.48 -3.62
C LYS A 386 19.19 25.70 -2.44
N SER A 387 18.71 25.43 -1.25
CA SER A 387 19.48 25.67 -0.02
C SER A 387 19.41 24.45 0.91
N PRO A 388 20.52 24.05 1.55
CA PRO A 388 20.44 23.08 2.65
C PRO A 388 19.60 23.63 3.80
N LEU A 389 18.85 22.75 4.46
CA LEU A 389 18.16 23.09 5.69
C LEU A 389 19.11 22.98 6.87
N ILE A 390 19.18 24.03 7.67
CA ILE A 390 19.94 24.06 8.93
C ILE A 390 18.95 23.68 10.05
N LEU A 391 19.13 22.48 10.60
CA LEU A 391 18.27 21.88 11.60
C LEU A 391 19.13 21.29 12.75
N PRO A 392 18.66 21.34 14.00
CA PRO A 392 19.22 20.52 15.07
C PRO A 392 19.21 19.03 14.70
N GLY A 393 20.16 18.25 15.20
CA GLY A 393 20.32 16.82 14.86
C GLY A 393 19.02 16.02 15.00
N VAL A 394 18.31 16.18 16.11
CA VAL A 394 16.99 15.55 16.35
C VAL A 394 15.99 15.88 15.26
N MET A 395 15.88 17.15 14.87
CA MET A 395 14.90 17.60 13.88
C MET A 395 15.27 17.13 12.48
N ALA A 396 16.57 17.06 12.16
CA ALA A 396 17.05 16.47 10.92
C ALA A 396 16.69 14.96 10.85
N THR A 397 16.95 14.20 11.91
CA THR A 397 16.57 12.77 12.00
C THR A 397 15.06 12.59 11.91
N TYR A 398 14.29 13.40 12.64
CA TYR A 398 12.83 13.35 12.65
C TYR A 398 12.26 13.61 11.25
N LEU A 399 12.64 14.73 10.63
CA LEU A 399 12.20 15.07 9.28
C LEU A 399 12.61 13.99 8.28
N ARG A 400 13.80 13.39 8.44
CA ARG A 400 14.24 12.30 7.57
C ARG A 400 13.35 11.06 7.68
N LEU A 401 12.96 10.67 8.90
CA LEU A 401 12.03 9.56 9.13
C LEU A 401 10.64 9.85 8.55
N ILE A 402 10.18 11.09 8.61
CA ILE A 402 8.92 11.53 7.99
C ILE A 402 9.01 11.47 6.46
N ILE A 403 10.09 11.98 5.87
CA ILE A 403 10.37 11.85 4.44
C ILE A 403 10.34 10.39 4.02
N ASP A 404 10.92 9.47 4.80
CA ASP A 404 10.99 8.05 4.44
C ASP A 404 9.72 7.25 4.81
N SER A 405 8.74 7.85 5.49
CA SER A 405 7.45 7.20 5.86
C SER A 405 6.49 6.91 4.70
N HIS A 406 6.92 7.16 3.45
CA HIS A 406 6.22 6.93 2.18
C HIS A 406 4.95 7.75 1.92
N PHE A 407 4.20 8.17 2.94
CA PHE A 407 2.92 8.85 2.74
C PHE A 407 2.60 9.94 3.75
N ILE A 408 3.38 10.14 4.83
CA ILE A 408 3.17 11.33 5.66
C ILE A 408 3.57 12.56 4.83
N PRO A 409 2.64 13.50 4.59
CA PRO A 409 2.95 14.72 3.87
C PRO A 409 3.64 15.68 4.81
N PHE A 410 4.43 16.55 4.21
CA PHE A 410 5.04 17.69 4.87
C PHE A 410 5.05 18.84 3.87
N ASN A 411 5.02 20.06 4.38
CA ASN A 411 5.15 21.27 3.57
C ASN A 411 6.24 22.15 4.16
N GLY A 412 6.87 22.94 3.29
CA GLY A 412 7.75 24.02 3.68
C GLY A 412 7.15 25.32 3.20
N LYS A 413 7.07 26.32 4.08
CA LYS A 413 6.67 27.68 3.73
C LYS A 413 7.77 28.64 4.15
N LEU A 414 8.20 29.49 3.23
CA LEU A 414 9.16 30.53 3.52
C LEU A 414 8.52 31.55 4.47
N ILE A 415 9.18 31.83 5.58
CA ILE A 415 8.76 32.83 6.57
C ILE A 415 9.90 33.84 6.75
N LYS A 416 9.54 35.12 6.92
CA LYS A 416 10.52 36.16 7.20
C LYS A 416 10.70 36.27 8.71
N GLU A 417 11.94 36.27 9.17
CA GLU A 417 12.28 36.43 10.58
C GLU A 417 13.47 37.37 10.69
N ASN A 418 13.21 38.56 11.23
CA ASN A 418 14.15 39.69 11.21
C ASN A 418 14.59 40.02 9.76
N GLU A 419 15.90 40.12 9.52
CA GLU A 419 16.48 40.36 8.20
C GLU A 419 16.78 39.09 7.39
N SER A 420 16.34 37.92 7.87
CA SER A 420 16.58 36.63 7.23
C SER A 420 15.28 35.90 6.90
N PHE A 421 15.42 34.78 6.18
CA PHE A 421 14.33 33.86 5.90
C PHE A 421 14.59 32.51 6.56
N LYS A 422 13.51 31.91 7.04
CA LYS A 422 13.48 30.52 7.50
C LYS A 422 12.43 29.75 6.71
N VAL A 423 12.50 28.42 6.77
CA VAL A 423 11.44 27.55 6.26
C VAL A 423 10.66 27.01 7.45
N GLN A 424 9.39 27.41 7.55
CA GLN A 424 8.44 26.77 8.44
C GLN A 424 8.04 25.43 7.84
N ILE A 425 8.32 24.35 8.55
CA ILE A 425 8.03 22.97 8.13
C ILE A 425 6.85 22.48 8.91
N SER A 426 5.77 22.07 8.24
CA SER A 426 4.62 21.42 8.89
C SER A 426 4.54 19.96 8.48
N ILE A 427 4.27 19.08 9.44
CA ILE A 427 4.08 17.64 9.24
C ILE A 427 2.61 17.29 9.44
N GLY A 428 2.05 16.50 8.52
CA GLY A 428 0.66 16.04 8.60
C GLY A 428 -0.25 16.72 7.60
#